data_AF-A0A7W6X8A5-F1
#
_entry.id   AF-A0A7W6X8A5-F1
#
_cell.length_a   1.000
_cell.length_b   1.000
_cell.length_c   1.000
_cell.angle_alpha   90.00
_cell.angle_beta   90.00
_cell.angle_gamma   90.00
#
_symmetry.space_group_name_H-M   'P 1'
#
loop_
_entity.id
_entity.type
_entity.pdbx_description
1 polymer ?
#
loop_
_entity_poly.entity_id
_entity_poly.type
_entity_poly.pdbx_seq_one_letter_code
_entity_poly.pdbx_strand_id
1 'polypeptide(L)'
;MVETPRRNTIGAHFVTYRATGTIAVGLQWGSNSDMRRGDGAEADLSFPFHCDIQVSLDDPLNMAFSGTEYAVDVSSWRDGMAPDDNDFED
;
A
#
# COMPACT_ATOMS: atom_id res chain seq x y z
N MET A 1 34.67 -41.21 -3.05
CA MET A 1 33.39 -40.49 -2.90
C MET A 1 33.67 -39.34 -1.95
N VAL A 2 33.75 -38.11 -2.45
CA VAL A 2 34.05 -36.93 -1.62
C VAL A 2 32.72 -36.32 -1.22
N GLU A 3 32.44 -36.23 0.07
CA GLU A 3 31.28 -35.49 0.56
C GLU A 3 31.55 -33.99 0.43
N THR A 4 30.65 -33.28 -0.27
CA THR A 4 30.69 -31.83 -0.35
C THR A 4 30.31 -31.25 1.02
N PRO A 5 31.16 -30.41 1.65
CA PRO A 5 30.84 -29.81 2.93
C PRO A 5 29.63 -28.88 2.79
N ARG A 6 28.73 -28.90 3.79
CA ARG A 6 27.58 -27.98 3.84
C ARG A 6 28.09 -26.55 4.01
N ARG A 7 27.87 -25.71 2.99
CA ARG A 7 28.14 -24.27 3.07
C ARG A 7 27.02 -23.60 3.85
N ASN A 8 27.27 -23.31 5.12
CA ASN A 8 26.44 -22.38 5.87
C ASN A 8 26.83 -20.96 5.47
N THR A 9 25.93 -20.27 4.79
CA THR A 9 26.11 -18.84 4.47
C THR A 9 25.64 -18.02 5.66
N ILE A 10 26.49 -17.12 6.17
CA ILE A 10 26.17 -16.21 7.27
C ILE A 10 26.28 -14.79 6.69
N GLY A 11 25.18 -14.04 6.67
CA GLY A 11 25.12 -12.68 6.15
C GLY A 11 23.73 -12.27 5.69
N ALA A 12 23.52 -10.97 5.44
CA ALA A 12 22.33 -10.51 4.75
C ALA A 12 22.33 -11.02 3.30
N HIS A 13 21.16 -11.38 2.78
CA HIS A 13 20.99 -11.89 1.42
C HIS A 13 20.21 -10.93 0.52
N PHE A 14 19.58 -9.92 1.12
CA PHE A 14 18.68 -9.02 0.44
C PHE A 14 18.92 -7.58 0.88
N VAL A 15 18.58 -6.64 0.00
CA VAL A 15 18.35 -5.23 0.34
C VAL A 15 16.89 -4.90 0.03
N THR A 16 16.28 -4.06 0.86
CA THR A 16 14.92 -3.56 0.67
C THR A 16 14.97 -2.11 0.24
N TYR A 17 14.40 -1.81 -0.93
CA TYR A 17 14.11 -0.44 -1.35
C TYR A 17 12.69 -0.09 -0.94
N ARG A 18 12.47 1.12 -0.44
CA ARG A 18 11.13 1.65 -0.19
C ARG A 18 10.86 2.81 -1.14
N ALA A 19 9.85 2.64 -1.99
CA ALA A 19 9.24 3.74 -2.72
C ALA A 19 8.10 4.31 -1.88
N THR A 20 8.04 5.63 -1.75
CA THR A 20 6.94 6.34 -1.08
C THR A 20 6.30 7.32 -2.04
N GLY A 21 5.03 7.61 -1.82
CA GLY A 21 4.29 8.56 -2.64
C GLY A 21 2.88 8.75 -2.13
N THR A 22 2.02 9.18 -3.05
CA THR A 22 0.63 9.49 -2.74
C THR A 22 -0.26 8.97 -3.88
N ILE A 23 -1.38 8.37 -3.53
CA ILE A 23 -2.42 7.97 -4.48
C ILE A 23 -3.60 8.92 -4.32
N ALA A 24 -3.92 9.62 -5.41
CA ALA A 24 -5.14 10.42 -5.50
C ALA A 24 -6.30 9.53 -5.97
N VAL A 25 -7.47 9.68 -5.33
CA VAL A 25 -8.70 8.97 -5.69
C VAL A 25 -9.87 9.95 -5.74
N GLY A 26 -10.78 9.74 -6.68
CA GLY A 26 -12.09 10.39 -6.70
C GLY A 26 -13.13 9.41 -6.18
N LEU A 27 -13.88 9.80 -5.15
CA LEU A 27 -15.05 9.08 -4.65
C LEU A 27 -16.31 9.69 -5.25
N GLN A 28 -17.26 8.84 -5.63
CA GLN A 28 -18.56 9.26 -6.15
C GLN A 28 -19.67 8.51 -5.40
N TRP A 29 -20.68 9.24 -4.98
CA TRP A 29 -21.93 8.71 -4.44
C TRP A 29 -23.08 9.09 -5.37
N GLY A 30 -23.87 8.09 -5.74
CA GLY A 30 -24.89 8.22 -6.78
C GLY A 30 -24.40 7.75 -8.15
N SER A 31 -25.35 7.40 -9.01
CA SER A 31 -25.08 7.03 -10.40
C SER A 31 -24.65 8.25 -11.22
N ASN A 32 -24.11 8.03 -12.41
CA ASN A 32 -23.82 9.13 -13.34
C ASN A 32 -25.07 9.95 -13.71
N SER A 33 -26.27 9.34 -13.62
CA SER A 33 -27.51 10.10 -13.81
C SER A 33 -27.81 11.02 -12.63
N ASP A 34 -27.48 10.62 -11.41
CA ASP A 34 -27.64 11.43 -10.21
C ASP A 34 -26.64 12.59 -10.23
N MET A 35 -25.39 12.33 -10.63
CA MET A 35 -24.39 13.37 -10.87
C MET A 35 -24.88 14.40 -11.89
N ARG A 36 -25.45 13.95 -13.01
CA ARG A 36 -25.99 14.86 -14.05
C ARG A 36 -27.21 15.66 -13.58
N ARG A 37 -28.00 15.12 -12.65
CA ARG A 37 -29.16 15.80 -12.07
C ARG A 37 -28.79 16.73 -10.92
N GLY A 38 -27.57 16.63 -10.39
CA GLY A 38 -27.10 17.38 -9.22
C GLY A 38 -27.50 16.73 -7.89
N ASP A 39 -27.98 15.49 -7.92
CA ASP A 39 -28.39 14.73 -6.72
C ASP A 39 -27.28 13.81 -6.18
N GLY A 40 -26.18 13.68 -6.92
CA GLY A 40 -25.00 12.93 -6.50
C GLY A 40 -23.99 13.79 -5.74
N ALA A 41 -22.97 13.15 -5.18
CA ALA A 41 -21.87 13.80 -4.47
C ALA A 41 -20.53 13.23 -4.92
N GLU A 42 -19.49 14.06 -4.89
CA GLU A 42 -18.12 13.67 -5.21
C GLU A 42 -17.15 14.21 -4.15
N ALA A 43 -16.05 13.50 -3.93
CA ALA A 43 -14.95 13.94 -3.09
C ALA A 43 -13.61 13.46 -3.64
N ASP A 44 -12.65 14.37 -3.75
CA ASP A 44 -11.27 14.04 -4.08
C ASP A 44 -10.48 13.81 -2.79
N LEU A 45 -9.81 12.66 -2.69
CA LEU A 45 -8.98 12.28 -1.55
C LEU A 45 -7.59 11.87 -2.01
N SER A 46 -6.65 11.90 -1.08
CA SER A 46 -5.25 11.61 -1.34
C SER A 46 -4.66 10.85 -0.17
N PHE A 47 -4.07 9.68 -0.46
CA PHE A 47 -3.63 8.75 0.57
C PHE A 47 -2.14 8.45 0.45
N PRO A 48 -1.39 8.41 1.57
CA PRO A 48 0.00 7.95 1.57
C PRO A 48 0.10 6.54 1.01
N PHE A 49 1.08 6.33 0.14
CA PHE A 49 1.40 5.05 -0.46
C PHE A 49 2.84 4.68 -0.19
N HIS A 50 3.08 3.40 0.06
CA HIS A 50 4.44 2.86 0.03
C HIS A 50 4.48 1.49 -0.65
N CYS A 51 5.66 1.19 -1.17
CA CYS A 51 5.98 -0.07 -1.81
C CYS A 51 7.39 -0.49 -1.39
N ASP A 52 7.49 -1.67 -0.81
CA ASP A 52 8.75 -2.32 -0.46
C ASP A 52 9.14 -3.33 -1.51
N ILE A 53 10.38 -3.20 -1.99
CA ILE A 53 10.94 -4.02 -3.05
C ILE A 53 12.17 -4.71 -2.47
N GLN A 54 12.08 -6.02 -2.27
CA GLN A 54 13.18 -6.83 -1.77
C GLN A 54 13.95 -7.46 -2.93
N VAL A 55 15.23 -7.13 -3.08
CA VAL A 55 16.12 -7.66 -4.13
C VAL A 55 17.27 -8.46 -3.54
N SER A 56 17.79 -9.44 -4.28
CA SER A 56 19.01 -10.19 -3.90
C SER A 56 20.24 -9.28 -3.93
N LEU A 57 21.18 -9.48 -3.00
CA LEU A 57 22.49 -8.83 -3.05
C LEU A 57 23.39 -9.32 -4.20
N ASP A 58 23.05 -10.45 -4.84
CA ASP A 58 23.79 -10.94 -6.01
C ASP A 58 23.60 -10.02 -7.23
N ASP A 59 22.44 -9.35 -7.32
CA ASP A 59 22.10 -8.40 -8.38
C ASP A 59 21.10 -7.33 -7.87
N PRO A 60 21.55 -6.38 -7.04
CA PRO A 60 20.67 -5.48 -6.29
C PRO A 60 20.02 -4.38 -7.13
N LEU A 61 20.35 -4.28 -8.43
CA LEU A 61 19.72 -3.35 -9.37
C LEU A 61 18.63 -4.02 -10.21
N ASN A 62 18.52 -5.34 -10.14
CA ASN A 62 17.55 -6.10 -10.89
C ASN A 62 16.25 -6.31 -10.09
N MET A 63 15.30 -5.42 -10.32
CA MET A 63 13.98 -5.44 -9.67
C MET A 63 12.95 -6.31 -10.41
N ALA A 64 13.33 -6.98 -11.51
CA ALA A 64 12.37 -7.77 -12.30
C ALA A 64 11.92 -9.06 -11.59
N PHE A 65 12.68 -9.52 -10.60
CA PHE A 65 12.42 -10.76 -9.84
C PHE A 65 12.31 -10.52 -8.33
N SER A 66 12.02 -9.28 -7.91
CA SER A 66 11.91 -8.91 -6.50
C SER A 66 10.57 -9.31 -5.88
N GLY A 67 10.61 -9.73 -4.62
CA GLY A 67 9.41 -9.73 -3.78
C GLY A 67 8.95 -8.30 -3.57
N THR A 68 7.66 -8.03 -3.79
CA THR A 68 7.09 -6.68 -3.67
C THR A 68 5.89 -6.70 -2.73
N GLU A 69 5.89 -5.81 -1.74
CA GLU A 69 4.76 -5.55 -0.87
C GLU A 69 4.35 -4.08 -1.02
N TYR A 70 3.06 -3.80 -1.10
CA TYR A 70 2.55 -2.44 -1.28
C TYR A 70 1.32 -2.21 -0.44
N ALA A 71 1.18 -0.99 0.06
CA ALA A 71 0.03 -0.60 0.86
C ALA A 71 -0.29 0.89 0.71
N VAL A 72 -1.58 1.19 0.90
CA VAL A 72 -2.14 2.54 0.93
C VAL A 72 -2.67 2.78 2.33
N ASP A 73 -2.25 3.87 2.96
CA ASP A 73 -2.77 4.26 4.26
C ASP A 73 -4.07 5.05 4.09
N VAL A 74 -5.19 4.41 4.43
CA VAL A 74 -6.54 5.00 4.40
C VAL A 74 -7.09 5.29 5.80
N SER A 75 -6.24 5.25 6.83
CA SER A 75 -6.65 5.44 8.22
C SER A 75 -7.38 6.75 8.45
N SER A 76 -6.91 7.86 7.86
CA SER A 76 -7.54 9.17 7.99
C SER A 76 -9.01 9.21 7.52
N TRP A 77 -9.33 8.49 6.45
CA TRP A 77 -10.70 8.38 5.94
C TRP A 77 -11.55 7.46 6.81
N ARG A 78 -11.01 6.30 7.22
CA ARG A 78 -11.70 5.37 8.11
C ARG A 78 -12.04 6.04 9.44
N ASP A 79 -11.07 6.70 10.05
CA ASP A 79 -11.19 7.28 11.39
C ASP A 79 -12.10 8.52 11.36
N GLY A 80 -12.13 9.26 10.25
CA GLY A 80 -13.10 10.34 10.04
C GLY A 80 -14.54 9.88 9.78
N MET A 81 -14.76 8.60 9.48
CA MET A 81 -16.08 7.98 9.25
C MET A 81 -16.53 7.09 10.42
N ALA A 82 -15.68 6.90 11.43
CA ALA A 82 -16.09 6.18 12.62
C ALA A 82 -17.25 6.94 13.31
N PRO A 83 -18.30 6.25 13.77
CA PRO A 83 -19.35 6.88 14.55
C PRO A 83 -18.72 7.55 15.78
N ASP A 84 -19.25 8.70 16.19
CA ASP A 84 -18.79 9.33 17.43
C ASP A 84 -19.19 8.40 18.59
N ASP A 85 -18.26 8.13 19.50
CA ASP A 85 -18.55 7.31 20.69
C ASP A 85 -19.66 7.95 21.55
N ASN A 86 -19.94 9.25 21.37
CA ASN A 86 -21.05 9.97 22.00
C ASN A 86 -22.43 9.76 21.34
N ASP A 87 -22.52 9.12 20.17
CA ASP A 87 -23.80 8.85 19.48
C ASP A 87 -24.60 7.69 20.12
N PHE A 88 -24.06 7.05 21.16
CA PHE A 88 -24.66 5.89 21.85
C PHE A 88 -25.05 6.17 23.32
N GLU A 89 -24.86 7.39 23.82
CA GLU A 89 -25.33 7.80 25.15
C GLU A 89 -26.70 8.48 25.05
N ASP A 90 -27.77 7.69 25.12
CA ASP A 90 -29.18 8.12 25.27
C ASP A 90 -29.77 7.52 26.56
#